data_AF-A0A428J653-F1
#
_entry.id   AF-A0A428J653-F1
#
_cell.length_a   1.000
_cell.length_b   1.000
_cell.length_c   1.000
_cell.angle_alpha   90.00
_cell.angle_beta   90.00
_cell.angle_gamma   90.00
#
_symmetry.space_group_name_H-M   'P 1'
#
loop_
_entity.id
_entity.type
_entity.pdbx_description
1 polymer ?
#
loop_
_entity_poly.entity_id
_entity_poly.type
_entity_poly.pdbx_seq_one_letter_code
_entity_poly.pdbx_strand_id
1 'polypeptide(L)'
;MADQMQTDIRKTLLRIFSDANGDFVSGERISRELGCSRTAVWKHMEDLRKEGFKLEGIRKLGYRIIDKPDKITANEITLGLQTDILGRHIHFEEEVDSTQKIAQRLALEGVPEGTIVVAEAQTAGRGRLNRHWHSPRKTGVWMSLILRPQIAPQKAPQLTLLTAVAVAQAIEEVIDVMPQIKWPNDILIKEKKAIGILTEMQAEADRIGSVIIGIGVNCNQEKGEFPEDITNIATSLAIEANKRIDRSLLIQSILHNFEKLYITYLEHGFTTIKILWESYAISLGKKIKVQSLAQVTEGTALGITDDGVLLIETADGQIHKVYSGDIHFQD
;
A
#
# COMPACT_ATOMS: atom_id res chain seq x y z
N MET A 1 17.38 6.06 23.88
CA MET A 1 16.29 6.32 24.86
C MET A 1 15.63 7.68 24.63
N ALA A 2 16.36 8.79 24.64
CA ALA A 2 15.75 10.12 24.45
C ALA A 2 15.09 10.31 23.06
N ASP A 3 15.74 9.82 22.00
CA ASP A 3 15.23 9.92 20.62
C ASP A 3 13.94 9.09 20.41
N GLN A 4 13.96 7.83 20.87
CA GLN A 4 12.77 6.95 20.90
C GLN A 4 11.60 7.57 21.69
N MET A 5 11.88 8.15 22.86
CA MET A 5 10.87 8.81 23.69
C MET A 5 10.26 10.03 22.99
N GLN A 6 11.07 10.79 22.24
CA GLN A 6 10.60 11.92 21.44
C GLN A 6 9.74 11.46 20.26
N THR A 7 10.10 10.33 19.62
CA THR A 7 9.29 9.69 18.58
C THR A 7 7.93 9.22 19.12
N ASP A 8 7.89 8.62 20.31
CA ASP A 8 6.65 8.11 20.90
C ASP A 8 5.69 9.25 21.34
N ILE A 9 6.25 10.35 21.86
CA ILE A 9 5.48 11.57 22.14
C ILE A 9 4.88 12.14 20.84
N ARG A 10 5.67 12.20 19.76
CA ARG A 10 5.20 12.69 18.46
C ARG A 10 4.05 11.84 17.91
N LYS A 11 4.18 10.51 17.92
CA LYS A 11 3.12 9.59 17.49
C LYS A 11 1.84 9.77 18.29
N THR A 12 1.97 9.86 19.62
CA THR A 12 0.83 10.07 20.51
C THR A 12 0.12 11.39 20.20
N LEU A 13 0.89 12.46 19.99
CA LEU A 13 0.34 13.77 19.64
C LEU A 13 -0.45 13.75 18.32
N LEU A 14 0.08 13.10 17.29
CA LEU A 14 -0.60 12.97 15.99
C LEU A 14 -1.86 12.13 16.10
N ARG A 15 -1.86 11.08 16.94
CA ARG A 15 -3.07 10.30 17.24
C ARG A 15 -4.14 11.17 17.91
N ILE A 16 -3.78 11.99 18.89
CA ILE A 16 -4.72 12.92 19.55
C ILE A 16 -5.41 13.83 18.53
N PHE A 17 -4.66 14.37 17.55
CA PHE A 17 -5.25 15.17 16.48
C PHE A 17 -6.09 14.36 15.49
N SER A 18 -5.71 13.11 15.23
CA SER A 18 -6.48 12.18 14.39
C SER A 18 -7.85 11.89 15.01
N ASP A 19 -7.87 11.59 16.31
CA ASP A 19 -9.09 11.31 17.08
C ASP A 19 -10.03 12.52 17.16
N ALA A 20 -9.47 13.73 17.05
CA ALA A 20 -10.23 14.96 17.04
C ALA A 20 -10.86 15.28 15.68
N ASN A 21 -10.48 14.58 14.61
CA ASN A 21 -11.07 14.71 13.27
C ASN A 21 -11.27 16.16 12.77
N GLY A 22 -10.27 17.01 12.99
CA GLY A 22 -10.32 18.43 12.60
C GLY A 22 -10.98 19.37 13.61
N ASP A 23 -11.37 18.90 14.80
CA ASP A 23 -11.79 19.75 15.91
C ASP A 23 -10.61 20.25 16.76
N PHE A 24 -10.88 21.24 17.60
CA PHE A 24 -9.90 21.77 18.55
C PHE A 24 -9.62 20.79 19.69
N VAL A 25 -8.35 20.60 20.00
CA VAL A 25 -7.88 19.86 21.16
C VAL A 25 -7.26 20.83 22.17
N SER A 26 -7.78 20.83 23.40
CA SER A 26 -7.28 21.71 24.45
C SER A 26 -5.83 21.39 24.82
N GLY A 27 -5.01 22.42 25.05
CA GLY A 27 -3.62 22.24 25.47
C GLY A 27 -3.48 21.49 26.82
N GLU A 28 -4.53 21.51 27.64
CA GLU A 28 -4.61 20.71 28.87
C GLU A 28 -4.78 19.23 28.59
N ARG A 29 -5.68 18.86 27.67
CA ARG A 29 -5.85 17.47 27.23
C ARG A 29 -4.54 16.94 26.64
N ILE A 30 -3.91 17.69 25.73
CA ILE A 30 -2.64 17.30 25.12
C ILE A 30 -1.55 17.13 26.20
N SER A 31 -1.41 18.11 27.11
CA SER A 31 -0.43 18.06 28.20
C SER A 31 -0.61 16.83 29.10
N ARG A 32 -1.87 16.50 29.46
CA ARG A 32 -2.21 15.33 30.27
C ARG A 32 -1.89 14.01 29.57
N GLU A 33 -2.27 13.87 28.30
CA GLU A 33 -2.07 12.64 27.54
C GLU A 33 -0.60 12.41 27.17
N LEU A 34 0.17 13.47 26.91
CA LEU A 34 1.61 13.36 26.66
C LEU A 34 2.46 13.29 27.95
N GLY A 35 1.86 13.51 29.12
CA GLY A 35 2.60 13.58 30.39
C GLY A 35 3.64 14.71 30.44
N CYS A 36 3.40 15.82 29.72
CA CYS A 36 4.37 16.92 29.58
C CYS A 36 3.76 18.28 29.92
N SER A 37 4.60 19.31 30.11
CA SER A 37 4.13 20.66 30.44
C SER A 37 3.45 21.36 29.25
N ARG A 38 2.56 22.32 29.51
CA ARG A 38 1.94 23.16 28.45
C ARG A 38 2.99 23.89 27.59
N THR A 39 4.13 24.26 28.16
CA THR A 39 5.25 24.86 27.40
C THR A 39 5.90 23.85 26.46
N ALA A 40 6.00 22.58 26.86
CA ALA A 40 6.48 21.50 25.98
C ALA A 40 5.47 21.23 24.85
N VAL A 41 4.16 21.26 25.13
CA VAL A 41 3.11 21.19 24.10
C VAL A 41 3.31 22.28 23.05
N TRP A 42 3.50 23.53 23.46
CA TRP A 42 3.75 24.64 22.53
C TRP A 42 4.98 24.38 21.65
N LYS A 43 6.10 23.91 22.22
CA LYS A 43 7.29 23.54 21.44
C LYS A 43 6.98 22.46 20.38
N HIS A 44 6.23 21.43 20.75
CA HIS A 44 5.83 20.39 19.79
C HIS A 44 4.96 20.93 18.65
N MET A 45 4.10 21.93 18.92
CA MET A 45 3.31 22.61 17.89
C MET A 45 4.21 23.41 16.94
N GLU A 46 5.19 24.15 17.47
CA GLU A 46 6.15 24.90 16.65
C GLU A 46 7.01 23.98 15.79
N ASP A 47 7.38 22.81 16.29
CA ASP A 47 8.11 21.83 15.49
C ASP A 47 7.25 21.27 14.35
N LEU A 48 5.96 20.97 14.58
CA LEU A 48 5.05 20.60 13.47
C LEU A 48 4.92 21.73 12.44
N ARG A 49 4.87 23.00 12.87
CA ARG A 49 4.85 24.14 11.94
C ARG A 49 6.10 24.20 11.07
N LYS A 50 7.28 23.96 11.65
CA LYS A 50 8.56 23.90 10.89
C LYS A 50 8.59 22.75 9.89
N GLU A 51 7.95 21.63 10.22
CA GLU A 51 7.85 20.46 9.34
C GLU A 51 6.85 20.66 8.18
N GLY A 52 6.00 21.69 8.27
CA GLY A 52 5.09 22.15 7.22
C GLY A 52 3.60 22.03 7.55
N PHE A 53 3.24 21.54 8.73
CA PHE A 53 1.85 21.47 9.17
C PHE A 53 1.29 22.86 9.43
N LYS A 54 0.05 23.11 8.99
CA LYS A 54 -0.66 24.35 9.33
C LYS A 54 -1.50 24.07 10.57
N LEU A 55 -1.16 24.76 11.66
CA LEU A 55 -1.89 24.64 12.93
C LEU A 55 -2.54 25.97 13.31
N GLU A 56 -3.82 25.90 13.62
CA GLU A 56 -4.57 26.99 14.23
C GLU A 56 -4.56 26.83 15.75
N GLY A 57 -4.26 27.92 16.46
CA GLY A 57 -4.28 27.95 17.92
C GLY A 57 -5.23 29.05 18.41
N ILE A 58 -6.28 28.67 19.15
CA ILE A 58 -7.25 29.62 19.73
C ILE A 58 -7.20 29.55 21.25
N ARG A 59 -7.11 30.72 21.90
CA ARG A 59 -7.14 30.84 23.36
C ARG A 59 -8.41 30.18 23.91
N LYS A 60 -8.27 29.35 24.95
CA LYS A 60 -9.33 28.54 25.60
C LYS A 60 -9.84 27.33 24.81
N LEU A 61 -9.69 27.27 23.48
CA LEU A 61 -10.06 26.08 22.70
C LEU A 61 -8.89 25.12 22.50
N GLY A 62 -7.68 25.63 22.29
CA GLY A 62 -6.47 24.84 22.08
C GLY A 62 -6.01 24.87 20.63
N TYR A 63 -5.62 23.71 20.09
CA TYR A 63 -4.98 23.57 18.78
C TYR A 63 -5.79 22.69 17.84
N ARG A 64 -5.70 22.98 16.55
CA ARG A 64 -6.24 22.17 15.45
C ARG A 64 -5.23 22.14 14.31
N ILE A 65 -5.08 20.99 13.66
CA ILE A 65 -4.38 20.90 12.37
C ILE A 65 -5.40 21.20 11.27
N ILE A 66 -5.12 22.22 10.45
CA ILE A 66 -5.99 22.63 9.34
C ILE A 66 -5.50 22.12 7.99
N ASP A 67 -4.20 21.80 7.88
CA ASP A 67 -3.57 21.31 6.65
C ASP A 67 -2.24 20.64 6.98
N LYS A 68 -1.76 19.77 6.08
CA LYS A 68 -0.49 19.06 6.18
C LYS A 68 0.24 19.04 4.82
N PRO A 69 1.57 18.96 4.79
CA PRO A 69 2.29 18.93 3.53
C PRO A 69 2.01 17.62 2.76
N ASP A 70 2.09 17.66 1.43
CA ASP A 70 2.07 16.46 0.55
C ASP A 70 3.42 15.72 0.65
N LYS A 71 3.66 15.13 1.82
CA LYS A 71 4.80 14.27 2.13
C LYS A 71 4.29 12.90 2.57
N ILE A 72 5.15 11.91 2.46
CA ILE A 72 4.88 10.53 2.90
C ILE A 72 5.80 10.14 4.08
N THR A 73 6.17 11.10 4.93
CA THR A 73 6.96 10.77 6.12
C THR A 73 6.07 10.13 7.19
N ALA A 74 6.70 9.63 8.26
CA ALA A 74 5.99 9.03 9.37
C ALA A 74 4.91 9.95 9.96
N ASN A 75 5.11 11.26 10.00
CA ASN A 75 4.16 12.19 10.61
C ASN A 75 2.89 12.36 9.76
N GLU A 76 3.03 12.60 8.45
CA GLU A 76 1.88 12.76 7.57
C GLU A 76 1.07 11.47 7.44
N ILE A 77 1.73 10.31 7.38
CA ILE A 77 1.05 9.02 7.33
C ILE A 77 0.35 8.72 8.66
N THR A 78 0.98 8.99 9.81
CA THR A 78 0.38 8.71 11.13
C THR A 78 -0.84 9.58 11.41
N LEU A 79 -0.86 10.82 10.93
CA LEU A 79 -1.99 11.74 11.12
C LEU A 79 -3.20 11.30 10.28
N GLY A 80 -4.18 10.67 10.93
CA GLY A 80 -5.37 10.09 10.29
C GLY A 80 -5.31 8.57 10.13
N LEU A 81 -4.25 7.90 10.59
CA LEU A 81 -4.09 6.45 10.45
C LEU A 81 -5.00 5.67 11.40
N GLN A 82 -5.92 4.89 10.83
CA GLN A 82 -6.99 4.14 11.52
C GLN A 82 -6.74 2.62 11.57
N THR A 83 -5.50 2.18 11.63
CA THR A 83 -5.10 0.76 11.70
C THR A 83 -4.56 0.39 13.07
N ASP A 84 -4.78 -0.79 13.62
CA ASP A 84 -4.24 -1.17 14.92
C ASP A 84 -2.79 -1.67 14.85
N ILE A 85 -2.42 -2.33 13.76
CA ILE A 85 -1.13 -3.01 13.56
C ILE A 85 -0.33 -2.37 12.43
N LEU A 86 -0.95 -2.21 11.24
CA LEU A 86 -0.25 -1.79 10.04
C LEU A 86 0.13 -0.31 10.08
N GLY A 87 1.34 0.05 9.68
CA GLY A 87 1.80 1.44 9.66
C GLY A 87 2.09 2.05 11.03
N ARG A 88 2.04 1.27 12.14
CA ARG A 88 2.43 1.77 13.47
C ARG A 88 3.93 1.99 13.62
N HIS A 89 4.71 1.36 12.75
CA HIS A 89 6.13 1.58 12.55
C HIS A 89 6.36 1.95 11.09
N ILE A 90 6.94 3.14 10.86
CA ILE A 90 7.15 3.69 9.52
C ILE A 90 8.63 4.03 9.40
N HIS A 91 9.30 3.37 8.46
CA HIS A 91 10.65 3.69 8.04
C HIS A 91 10.57 4.53 6.78
N PHE A 92 11.08 5.75 6.82
CA PHE A 92 11.04 6.68 5.69
C PHE A 92 12.45 6.91 5.13
N GLU A 93 12.56 6.90 3.80
CA GLU A 93 13.78 7.25 3.08
C GLU A 93 13.51 8.36 2.05
N GLU A 94 14.40 9.35 1.97
CA GLU A 94 14.32 10.38 0.91
C GLU A 94 14.63 9.78 -0.47
N GLU A 95 15.58 8.87 -0.54
CA GLU A 95 15.95 8.15 -1.76
C GLU A 95 16.64 6.85 -1.37
N VAL A 96 16.28 5.75 -2.03
CA VAL A 96 16.82 4.43 -1.75
C VAL A 96 17.00 3.65 -3.04
N ASP A 97 17.74 2.54 -3.02
CA ASP A 97 17.77 1.65 -4.17
C ASP A 97 16.42 0.91 -4.33
N SER A 98 15.90 0.32 -3.26
CA SER A 98 14.57 -0.30 -3.20
C SER A 98 14.05 -0.37 -1.77
N THR A 99 12.79 0.05 -1.58
CA THR A 99 12.05 -0.14 -0.32
C THR A 99 11.95 -1.62 0.06
N GLN A 100 11.85 -2.50 -0.93
CA GLN A 100 11.79 -3.95 -0.74
C GLN A 100 13.05 -4.48 -0.05
N LYS A 101 14.24 -3.99 -0.44
CA LYS A 101 15.51 -4.40 0.18
C LYS A 101 15.66 -3.91 1.61
N ILE A 102 15.25 -2.68 1.88
CA ILE A 102 15.22 -2.16 3.25
C ILE A 102 14.26 -3.00 4.10
N ALA A 103 13.07 -3.30 3.58
CA ALA A 103 12.11 -4.14 4.27
C ALA A 103 12.65 -5.54 4.54
N GLN A 104 13.37 -6.14 3.59
CA GLN A 104 14.07 -7.43 3.78
C GLN A 104 15.09 -7.38 4.91
N ARG A 105 15.89 -6.32 4.97
CA ARG A 105 16.88 -6.12 6.05
C ARG A 105 16.18 -5.93 7.40
N LEU A 106 15.20 -5.05 7.49
CA LEU A 106 14.45 -4.78 8.72
C LEU A 106 13.70 -6.04 9.22
N ALA A 107 13.17 -6.86 8.30
CA ALA A 107 12.51 -8.11 8.65
C ALA A 107 13.46 -9.08 9.38
N LEU A 108 14.73 -9.18 8.93
CA LEU A 108 15.79 -9.96 9.57
C LEU A 108 16.22 -9.37 10.93
N GLU A 109 16.12 -8.06 11.09
CA GLU A 109 16.36 -7.36 12.37
C GLU A 109 15.21 -7.54 13.38
N GLY A 110 14.14 -8.24 13.01
CA GLY A 110 13.06 -8.59 13.93
C GLY A 110 12.07 -7.44 14.17
N VAL A 111 11.93 -6.49 13.25
CA VAL A 111 10.94 -5.41 13.40
C VAL A 111 9.51 -5.96 13.55
N PRO A 112 8.63 -5.24 14.27
CA PRO A 112 7.25 -5.65 14.46
C PRO A 112 6.49 -5.85 13.14
N GLU A 113 5.51 -6.75 13.16
CA GLU A 113 4.54 -6.88 12.08
C GLU A 113 3.80 -5.56 11.83
N GLY A 114 3.47 -5.29 10.58
CA GLY A 114 2.84 -4.05 10.17
C GLY A 114 3.82 -2.90 9.93
N THR A 115 5.12 -3.11 10.13
CA THR A 115 6.14 -2.12 9.75
C THR A 115 6.09 -1.87 8.25
N ILE A 116 6.01 -0.59 7.85
CA ILE A 116 6.13 -0.18 6.45
C ILE A 116 7.44 0.56 6.21
N VAL A 117 7.99 0.36 5.02
CA VAL A 117 9.07 1.17 4.45
C VAL A 117 8.48 1.99 3.33
N VAL A 118 8.68 3.30 3.36
CA VAL A 118 8.24 4.24 2.32
C VAL A 118 9.42 5.07 1.85
N ALA A 119 9.45 5.41 0.56
CA ALA A 119 10.49 6.27 0.01
C ALA A 119 9.92 7.32 -0.95
N GLU A 120 10.53 8.51 -0.99
CA GLU A 120 10.17 9.51 -2.00
C GLU A 120 10.61 9.10 -3.41
N ALA A 121 11.74 8.39 -3.54
CA ALA A 121 12.27 7.88 -4.82
C ALA A 121 12.96 6.52 -4.66
N GLN A 122 12.94 5.70 -5.73
CA GLN A 122 13.79 4.51 -5.82
C GLN A 122 14.68 4.57 -7.05
N THR A 123 15.98 4.36 -6.89
CA THR A 123 16.96 4.35 -7.99
C THR A 123 17.05 2.99 -8.69
N ALA A 124 16.64 1.91 -8.01
CA ALA A 124 16.66 0.55 -8.53
C ALA A 124 15.36 -0.20 -8.20
N GLY A 125 14.21 0.49 -8.32
CA GLY A 125 12.89 -0.11 -8.17
C GLY A 125 12.69 -1.30 -9.10
N ARG A 126 12.07 -2.37 -8.58
CA ARG A 126 11.89 -3.65 -9.29
C ARG A 126 10.47 -4.17 -9.15
N GLY A 127 9.96 -4.74 -10.23
CA GLY A 127 8.77 -5.60 -10.25
C GLY A 127 9.15 -7.07 -10.39
N ARG A 128 8.15 -7.91 -10.70
CA ARG A 128 8.34 -9.34 -10.99
C ARG A 128 9.34 -9.57 -12.11
N LEU A 129 9.98 -10.74 -12.10
CA LEU A 129 10.98 -11.15 -13.09
C LEU A 129 12.10 -10.11 -13.29
N ASN A 130 12.42 -9.38 -12.23
CA ASN A 130 13.46 -8.36 -12.21
C ASN A 130 13.25 -7.18 -13.17
N ARG A 131 12.01 -6.96 -13.65
CA ARG A 131 11.67 -5.81 -14.50
C ARG A 131 11.84 -4.52 -13.72
N HIS A 132 12.33 -3.47 -14.37
CA HIS A 132 12.49 -2.16 -13.74
C HIS A 132 11.12 -1.54 -13.39
N TRP A 133 11.03 -0.90 -12.22
CA TRP A 133 9.86 -0.12 -11.80
C TRP A 133 10.28 1.35 -11.64
N HIS A 134 9.81 2.20 -12.57
CA HIS A 134 10.13 3.63 -12.59
C HIS A 134 9.52 4.33 -11.37
N SER A 135 10.37 4.87 -10.49
CA SER A 135 9.97 5.41 -9.17
C SER A 135 10.45 6.85 -8.94
N PRO A 136 9.99 7.83 -9.75
CA PRO A 136 10.49 9.20 -9.64
C PRO A 136 10.06 9.88 -8.34
N ARG A 137 10.92 10.79 -7.88
CA ARG A 137 10.74 11.56 -6.65
C ARG A 137 9.38 12.26 -6.60
N LYS A 138 8.67 12.18 -5.47
CA LYS A 138 7.41 12.93 -5.18
C LYS A 138 6.19 12.62 -6.06
N THR A 139 6.30 11.66 -6.98
CA THR A 139 5.21 11.37 -7.92
C THR A 139 4.37 10.17 -7.53
N GLY A 140 4.91 9.19 -6.81
CA GLY A 140 4.19 7.98 -6.45
C GLY A 140 4.27 7.62 -4.98
N VAL A 141 3.68 6.47 -4.68
CA VAL A 141 3.84 5.77 -3.41
C VAL A 141 4.70 4.55 -3.69
N TRP A 142 5.91 4.55 -3.14
CA TRP A 142 6.85 3.45 -3.20
C TRP A 142 6.93 2.88 -1.79
N MET A 143 6.21 1.78 -1.55
CA MET A 143 6.05 1.22 -0.20
C MET A 143 6.37 -0.26 -0.18
N SER A 144 6.89 -0.75 0.95
CA SER A 144 6.97 -2.17 1.26
C SER A 144 6.39 -2.43 2.65
N LEU A 145 5.48 -3.39 2.76
CA LEU A 145 4.83 -3.79 4.02
C LEU A 145 5.41 -5.11 4.51
N ILE A 146 5.78 -5.18 5.79
CA ILE A 146 6.30 -6.39 6.43
C ILE A 146 5.19 -7.04 7.26
N LEU A 147 4.84 -8.28 6.92
CA LEU A 147 3.87 -9.12 7.64
C LEU A 147 4.54 -10.35 8.25
N ARG A 148 3.94 -10.90 9.30
CA ARG A 148 4.39 -12.15 9.95
C ARG A 148 3.23 -13.13 10.17
N PRO A 149 2.48 -13.49 9.10
CA PRO A 149 1.30 -14.33 9.20
C PRO A 149 1.67 -15.76 9.62
N GLN A 150 0.85 -16.34 10.50
CA GLN A 150 0.91 -17.77 10.82
C GLN A 150 0.16 -18.60 9.76
N ILE A 151 0.63 -18.55 8.51
CA ILE A 151 0.08 -19.31 7.39
C ILE A 151 1.12 -20.24 6.76
N ALA A 152 0.66 -21.29 6.08
CA ALA A 152 1.54 -22.16 5.32
C ALA A 152 2.19 -21.39 4.15
N PRO A 153 3.48 -21.65 3.82
CA PRO A 153 4.19 -20.98 2.71
C PRO A 153 3.44 -20.99 1.38
N GLN A 154 2.70 -22.07 1.09
CA GLN A 154 1.93 -22.21 -0.16
C GLN A 154 0.76 -21.21 -0.27
N LYS A 155 0.32 -20.63 0.86
CA LYS A 155 -0.74 -19.62 0.91
C LYS A 155 -0.23 -18.19 0.72
N ALA A 156 1.09 -17.95 0.76
CA ALA A 156 1.65 -16.61 0.58
C ALA A 156 1.18 -15.88 -0.70
N PRO A 157 0.95 -16.55 -1.86
CA PRO A 157 0.39 -15.91 -3.05
C PRO A 157 -0.98 -15.25 -2.82
N GLN A 158 -1.80 -15.78 -1.91
CA GLN A 158 -3.12 -15.20 -1.56
C GLN A 158 -2.99 -13.77 -1.01
N LEU A 159 -1.87 -13.45 -0.33
CA LEU A 159 -1.62 -12.10 0.18
C LEU A 159 -1.38 -11.10 -0.95
N THR A 160 -0.89 -11.54 -2.12
CA THR A 160 -0.79 -10.67 -3.30
C THR A 160 -2.18 -10.26 -3.79
N LEU A 161 -3.11 -11.22 -3.83
CA LEU A 161 -4.49 -11.00 -4.26
C LEU A 161 -5.26 -10.15 -3.24
N LEU A 162 -5.03 -10.39 -1.94
CA LEU A 162 -5.54 -9.57 -0.85
C LEU A 162 -5.06 -8.12 -0.97
N THR A 163 -3.75 -7.92 -1.18
CA THR A 163 -3.18 -6.58 -1.42
C THR A 163 -3.87 -5.89 -2.59
N ALA A 164 -4.11 -6.61 -3.68
CA ALA A 164 -4.75 -6.04 -4.87
C ALA A 164 -6.17 -5.55 -4.57
N VAL A 165 -6.95 -6.31 -3.79
CA VAL A 165 -8.28 -5.89 -3.32
C VAL A 165 -8.18 -4.68 -2.40
N ALA A 166 -7.27 -4.68 -1.42
CA ALA A 166 -7.09 -3.58 -0.50
C ALA A 166 -6.75 -2.26 -1.21
N VAL A 167 -5.85 -2.32 -2.20
CA VAL A 167 -5.47 -1.16 -3.00
C VAL A 167 -6.61 -0.73 -3.92
N ALA A 168 -7.37 -1.67 -4.49
CA ALA A 168 -8.54 -1.35 -5.31
C ALA A 168 -9.60 -0.57 -4.50
N GLN A 169 -9.96 -1.05 -3.32
CA GLN A 169 -10.90 -0.37 -2.41
C GLN A 169 -10.40 1.02 -2.01
N ALA A 170 -9.11 1.15 -1.70
CA ALA A 170 -8.53 2.45 -1.36
C ALA A 170 -8.56 3.46 -2.52
N ILE A 171 -8.39 3.00 -3.76
CA ILE A 171 -8.48 3.86 -4.94
C ILE A 171 -9.91 4.38 -5.12
N GLU A 172 -10.91 3.51 -4.99
CA GLU A 172 -12.32 3.94 -5.06
C GLU A 172 -12.64 4.99 -4.00
N GLU A 173 -12.21 4.78 -2.75
CA GLU A 173 -12.45 5.72 -1.65
C GLU A 173 -11.82 7.10 -1.90
N VAL A 174 -10.59 7.15 -2.42
CA VAL A 174 -9.81 8.40 -2.52
C VAL A 174 -10.11 9.18 -3.80
N ILE A 175 -10.36 8.48 -4.91
CA ILE A 175 -10.47 9.12 -6.23
C ILE A 175 -11.76 8.84 -7.00
N ASP A 176 -12.67 8.00 -6.49
CA ASP A 176 -13.96 7.67 -7.13
C ASP A 176 -13.80 7.14 -8.56
N VAL A 177 -12.78 6.29 -8.77
CA VAL A 177 -12.52 5.62 -10.05
C VAL A 177 -12.49 4.13 -9.80
N MET A 178 -13.23 3.36 -10.61
CA MET A 178 -13.27 1.90 -10.52
C MET A 178 -11.97 1.30 -11.09
N PRO A 179 -11.13 0.67 -10.25
CA PRO A 179 -9.92 -0.01 -10.70
C PRO A 179 -10.25 -1.43 -11.17
N GLN A 180 -9.32 -2.02 -11.90
CA GLN A 180 -9.43 -3.35 -12.48
C GLN A 180 -8.20 -4.16 -12.12
N ILE A 181 -8.38 -5.33 -11.49
CA ILE A 181 -7.26 -6.19 -11.13
C ILE A 181 -6.92 -7.12 -12.29
N LYS A 182 -5.69 -7.03 -12.78
CA LYS A 182 -5.10 -7.95 -13.74
C LYS A 182 -4.23 -8.95 -12.98
N TRP A 183 -4.66 -10.21 -12.98
CA TRP A 183 -3.95 -11.28 -12.30
C TRP A 183 -2.49 -11.40 -12.79
N PRO A 184 -1.54 -11.69 -11.89
CA PRO A 184 -1.74 -11.88 -10.45
C PRO A 184 -1.57 -10.62 -9.60
N ASN A 185 -1.00 -9.55 -10.14
CA ASN A 185 -0.34 -8.54 -9.30
C ASN A 185 -0.38 -7.10 -9.82
N ASP A 186 -1.16 -6.84 -10.88
CA ASP A 186 -1.26 -5.52 -11.50
C ASP A 186 -2.65 -4.95 -11.30
N ILE A 187 -2.75 -3.64 -11.09
CA ILE A 187 -4.03 -2.92 -11.08
C ILE A 187 -4.02 -1.89 -12.19
N LEU A 188 -5.08 -1.92 -12.97
CA LEU A 188 -5.30 -1.09 -14.13
C LEU A 188 -6.40 -0.08 -13.84
N ILE A 189 -6.31 1.08 -14.49
CA ILE A 189 -7.39 2.06 -14.59
C ILE A 189 -7.53 2.38 -16.07
N LYS A 190 -8.75 2.25 -16.60
CA LYS A 190 -9.03 2.34 -18.05
C LYS A 190 -8.02 1.52 -18.87
N GLU A 191 -7.82 0.27 -18.46
CA GLU A 191 -6.92 -0.72 -19.07
C GLU A 191 -5.42 -0.38 -19.07
N LYS A 192 -5.01 0.72 -18.43
CA LYS A 192 -3.60 1.12 -18.26
C LYS A 192 -3.12 0.85 -16.86
N LYS A 193 -1.87 0.41 -16.73
CA LYS A 193 -1.28 0.04 -15.45
C LYS A 193 -1.00 1.27 -14.58
N ALA A 194 -1.58 1.29 -13.39
CA ALA A 194 -1.30 2.31 -12.38
C ALA A 194 -0.58 1.75 -11.14
N ILE A 195 -0.72 0.45 -10.87
CA ILE A 195 -0.14 -0.20 -9.68
C ILE A 195 0.53 -1.51 -10.06
N GLY A 196 1.66 -1.78 -9.41
CA GLY A 196 2.32 -3.07 -9.39
C GLY A 196 2.54 -3.54 -7.95
N ILE A 197 2.25 -4.82 -7.71
CA ILE A 197 2.47 -5.48 -6.42
C ILE A 197 3.56 -6.54 -6.59
N LEU A 198 4.47 -6.61 -5.62
CA LEU A 198 5.53 -7.61 -5.54
C LEU A 198 5.55 -8.23 -4.15
N THR A 199 5.20 -9.51 -4.05
CA THR A 199 5.24 -10.24 -2.78
C THR A 199 6.44 -11.16 -2.77
N GLU A 200 7.28 -11.03 -1.74
CA GLU A 200 8.41 -11.92 -1.48
C GLU A 200 8.28 -12.50 -0.08
N MET A 201 8.75 -13.73 0.09
CA MET A 201 8.65 -14.45 1.35
C MET A 201 10.06 -14.80 1.82
N GLN A 202 10.32 -14.54 3.10
CA GLN A 202 11.46 -15.10 3.81
C GLN A 202 10.90 -16.22 4.69
N ALA A 203 11.23 -17.47 4.35
CA ALA A 203 10.77 -18.65 5.06
C ALA A 203 11.96 -19.54 5.45
N GLU A 204 11.86 -20.16 6.61
CA GLU A 204 12.61 -21.37 6.94
C GLU A 204 11.77 -22.59 6.55
N ALA A 205 12.37 -23.79 6.51
CA ALA A 205 11.77 -24.99 5.91
C ALA A 205 10.30 -25.27 6.30
N ASP A 206 9.92 -24.98 7.55
CA ASP A 206 8.58 -25.29 8.08
C ASP A 206 7.74 -24.06 8.46
N ARG A 207 8.27 -22.83 8.37
CA ARG A 207 7.60 -21.60 8.85
C ARG A 207 7.95 -20.37 8.02
N ILE A 208 6.95 -19.54 7.75
CA ILE A 208 7.18 -18.20 7.22
C ILE A 208 7.78 -17.34 8.34
N GLY A 209 8.97 -16.77 8.11
CA GLY A 209 9.57 -15.78 9.01
C GLY A 209 8.97 -14.39 8.79
N SER A 210 8.81 -14.00 7.52
CA SER A 210 8.10 -12.78 7.11
C SER A 210 7.63 -12.85 5.67
N VAL A 211 6.54 -12.13 5.36
CA VAL A 211 6.12 -11.80 3.99
C VAL A 211 6.33 -10.31 3.78
N ILE A 212 6.95 -9.93 2.67
CA ILE A 212 7.25 -8.54 2.32
C ILE A 212 6.50 -8.21 1.03
N ILE A 213 5.59 -7.25 1.14
CA ILE A 213 4.71 -6.85 0.05
C ILE A 213 5.11 -5.45 -0.41
N GLY A 214 5.81 -5.39 -1.54
CA GLY A 214 6.09 -4.16 -2.28
C GLY A 214 4.86 -3.68 -3.04
N ILE A 215 4.49 -2.42 -2.85
CA ILE A 215 3.37 -1.75 -3.49
C ILE A 215 3.91 -0.48 -4.16
N GLY A 216 3.92 -0.48 -5.49
CA GLY A 216 4.26 0.69 -6.30
C GLY A 216 3.00 1.28 -6.90
N VAL A 217 2.68 2.54 -6.56
CA VAL A 217 1.51 3.25 -7.08
C VAL A 217 1.93 4.51 -7.83
N ASN A 218 1.55 4.61 -9.10
CA ASN A 218 1.67 5.84 -9.87
C ASN A 218 0.59 6.82 -9.40
N CYS A 219 0.93 7.79 -8.55
CA CYS A 219 -0.06 8.67 -7.94
C CYS A 219 -0.26 9.96 -8.74
N ASN A 220 0.81 10.72 -8.94
CA ASN A 220 0.82 12.10 -9.40
C ASN A 220 1.69 12.31 -10.65
N GLN A 221 2.21 11.23 -11.27
CA GLN A 221 2.92 11.36 -12.54
C GLN A 221 2.00 11.98 -13.61
N GLU A 222 2.52 12.93 -14.35
CA GLU A 222 1.91 13.47 -15.55
C GLU A 222 2.28 12.65 -16.79
N LYS A 223 1.53 12.81 -17.88
CA LYS A 223 1.71 12.01 -19.11
C LYS A 223 3.13 12.08 -19.69
N GLY A 224 3.80 13.23 -19.54
CA GLY A 224 5.17 13.45 -20.01
C GLY A 224 6.26 12.89 -19.09
N GLU A 225 5.92 12.39 -17.91
CA GLU A 225 6.87 11.87 -16.92
C GLU A 225 7.03 10.34 -16.99
N PHE A 226 6.23 9.67 -17.81
CA PHE A 226 6.40 8.25 -18.09
C PHE A 226 7.48 8.05 -19.16
N PRO A 227 8.38 7.06 -18.98
CA PRO A 227 9.29 6.62 -20.04
C PRO A 227 8.54 6.27 -21.35
N GLU A 228 9.17 6.55 -22.48
CA GLU A 228 8.55 6.40 -23.81
C GLU A 228 8.04 4.98 -24.09
N ASP A 229 8.73 3.97 -23.57
CA ASP A 229 8.39 2.55 -23.75
C ASP A 229 7.12 2.13 -22.99
N ILE A 230 6.70 2.88 -21.96
CA ILE A 230 5.52 2.56 -21.15
C ILE A 230 4.41 3.62 -21.20
N THR A 231 4.62 4.77 -21.83
CA THR A 231 3.66 5.91 -21.84
C THR A 231 2.25 5.53 -22.34
N ASN A 232 2.14 4.52 -23.22
CA ASN A 232 0.85 4.07 -23.77
C ASN A 232 0.16 3.01 -22.91
N ILE A 233 0.89 2.32 -22.04
CA ILE A 233 0.40 1.19 -21.24
C ILE A 233 0.35 1.49 -19.74
N ALA A 234 0.87 2.63 -19.30
CA ALA A 234 0.84 3.10 -17.93
C ALA A 234 -0.03 4.37 -17.77
N THR A 235 -0.56 4.56 -16.56
CA THR A 235 -1.26 5.78 -16.15
C THR A 235 -0.95 6.09 -14.68
N SER A 236 -1.46 7.21 -14.17
CA SER A 236 -1.41 7.59 -12.76
C SER A 236 -2.81 7.90 -12.23
N LEU A 237 -2.98 7.80 -10.92
CA LEU A 237 -4.23 8.16 -10.26
C LEU A 237 -4.64 9.61 -10.56
N ALA A 238 -3.69 10.55 -10.63
CA ALA A 238 -3.95 11.95 -10.90
C ALA A 238 -4.41 12.22 -12.33
N ILE A 239 -3.85 11.52 -13.32
CA ILE A 239 -4.31 11.59 -14.71
C ILE A 239 -5.77 11.15 -14.79
N GLU A 240 -6.10 10.03 -14.13
CA GLU A 240 -7.43 9.43 -14.24
C GLU A 240 -8.49 10.16 -13.42
N ALA A 241 -8.09 10.73 -12.27
CA ALA A 241 -8.96 11.52 -11.39
C ALA A 241 -9.03 13.01 -11.77
N ASN A 242 -8.18 13.46 -12.70
CA ASN A 242 -8.01 14.87 -13.07
C ASN A 242 -7.78 15.81 -11.86
N LYS A 243 -7.07 15.31 -10.84
CA LYS A 243 -6.72 16.05 -9.62
C LYS A 243 -5.46 15.46 -9.00
N ARG A 244 -4.69 16.26 -8.27
CA ARG A 244 -3.55 15.77 -7.50
C ARG A 244 -4.04 14.90 -6.34
N ILE A 245 -3.32 13.82 -6.07
CA ILE A 245 -3.62 12.84 -5.02
C ILE A 245 -2.78 13.14 -3.78
N ASP A 246 -3.43 13.19 -2.62
CA ASP A 246 -2.75 13.14 -1.32
C ASP A 246 -2.22 11.72 -1.09
N ARG A 247 -0.90 11.58 -1.23
CA ARG A 247 -0.21 10.28 -1.18
C ARG A 247 -0.28 9.66 0.22
N SER A 248 -0.23 10.47 1.27
CA SER A 248 -0.33 9.96 2.64
C SER A 248 -1.74 9.49 2.99
N LEU A 249 -2.78 10.18 2.50
CA LEU A 249 -4.16 9.72 2.63
C LEU A 249 -4.38 8.39 1.88
N LEU A 250 -3.79 8.27 0.68
CA LEU A 250 -3.84 7.01 -0.07
C LEU A 250 -3.15 5.87 0.69
N ILE A 251 -1.96 6.10 1.26
CA ILE A 251 -1.29 5.10 2.11
C ILE A 251 -2.18 4.71 3.29
N GLN A 252 -2.78 5.67 3.99
CA GLN A 252 -3.68 5.41 5.12
C GLN A 252 -4.86 4.53 4.72
N SER A 253 -5.53 4.86 3.61
CA SER A 253 -6.67 4.09 3.10
C SER A 253 -6.25 2.68 2.63
N ILE A 254 -5.11 2.54 1.97
CA ILE A 254 -4.55 1.22 1.61
C ILE A 254 -4.32 0.39 2.88
N LEU A 255 -3.65 0.92 3.89
CA LEU A 255 -3.34 0.18 5.12
C LEU A 255 -4.62 -0.18 5.89
N HIS A 256 -5.59 0.73 5.94
CA HIS A 256 -6.87 0.50 6.62
C HIS A 256 -7.67 -0.63 5.97
N ASN A 257 -7.84 -0.58 4.65
CA ASN A 257 -8.52 -1.65 3.91
C ASN A 257 -7.75 -2.97 3.97
N PHE A 258 -6.42 -2.90 3.86
CA PHE A 258 -5.56 -4.07 3.99
C PHE A 258 -5.76 -4.75 5.34
N GLU A 259 -5.69 -4.01 6.45
CA GLU A 259 -5.75 -4.59 7.79
C GLU A 259 -7.08 -5.31 8.04
N LYS A 260 -8.20 -4.71 7.64
CA LYS A 260 -9.52 -5.34 7.73
C LYS A 260 -9.58 -6.67 6.97
N LEU A 261 -9.09 -6.66 5.72
CA LEU A 261 -9.06 -7.84 4.86
C LEU A 261 -8.09 -8.90 5.41
N TYR A 262 -6.96 -8.47 5.96
CA TYR A 262 -5.93 -9.34 6.52
C TYR A 262 -6.43 -10.05 7.77
N ILE A 263 -7.08 -9.35 8.69
CA ILE A 263 -7.73 -9.95 9.87
C ILE A 263 -8.80 -10.94 9.43
N THR A 264 -9.68 -10.53 8.51
CA THR A 264 -10.73 -11.42 7.94
C THR A 264 -10.12 -12.68 7.32
N TYR A 265 -9.02 -12.53 6.58
CA TYR A 265 -8.31 -13.63 5.95
C TYR A 265 -7.69 -14.59 6.97
N LEU A 266 -7.10 -14.08 8.06
CA LEU A 266 -6.54 -14.92 9.11
C LEU A 266 -7.62 -15.69 9.88
N GLU A 267 -8.80 -15.09 10.07
CA GLU A 267 -9.91 -15.70 10.83
C GLU A 267 -10.76 -16.66 9.99
N HIS A 268 -11.03 -16.32 8.73
CA HIS A 268 -12.02 -17.00 7.88
C HIS A 268 -11.42 -17.60 6.60
N GLY A 269 -10.14 -17.40 6.35
CA GLY A 269 -9.46 -17.87 5.14
C GLY A 269 -9.74 -17.03 3.90
N PHE A 270 -9.43 -17.59 2.74
CA PHE A 270 -9.34 -16.82 1.48
C PHE A 270 -10.68 -16.56 0.78
N THR A 271 -11.77 -17.23 1.18
CA THR A 271 -13.05 -17.20 0.45
C THR A 271 -13.59 -15.79 0.23
N THR A 272 -13.61 -14.95 1.27
CA THR A 272 -14.07 -13.55 1.15
C THR A 272 -13.18 -12.75 0.20
N ILE A 273 -11.86 -12.93 0.29
CA ILE A 273 -10.89 -12.24 -0.57
C ILE A 273 -11.07 -12.64 -2.03
N LYS A 274 -11.31 -13.94 -2.29
CA LYS A 274 -11.59 -14.44 -3.63
C LYS A 274 -12.80 -13.76 -4.26
N ILE A 275 -13.92 -13.70 -3.54
CA ILE A 275 -15.16 -13.07 -4.05
C ILE A 275 -14.90 -11.60 -4.40
N LEU A 276 -14.24 -10.86 -3.50
CA LEU A 276 -13.90 -9.45 -3.74
C LEU A 276 -12.95 -9.32 -4.93
N TRP A 277 -11.92 -10.15 -4.99
CA TRP A 277 -10.95 -10.15 -6.09
C TRP A 277 -11.61 -10.42 -7.44
N GLU A 278 -12.50 -11.41 -7.52
CA GLU A 278 -13.23 -11.76 -8.75
C GLU A 278 -14.16 -10.62 -9.19
N SER A 279 -14.72 -9.83 -8.26
CA SER A 279 -15.52 -8.65 -8.60
C SER A 279 -14.72 -7.53 -9.28
N TYR A 280 -13.41 -7.48 -9.06
CA TYR A 280 -12.48 -6.53 -9.70
C TYR A 280 -11.76 -7.11 -10.93
N ALA A 281 -11.87 -8.41 -11.19
CA ALA A 281 -11.01 -9.10 -12.14
C ALA A 281 -11.37 -8.72 -13.59
N ILE A 282 -10.47 -8.03 -14.30
CA ILE A 282 -10.70 -7.65 -15.71
C ILE A 282 -10.69 -8.85 -16.66
N SER A 283 -10.06 -9.96 -16.28
CA SER A 283 -9.94 -11.16 -17.12
C SER A 283 -11.15 -12.07 -17.07
N LEU A 284 -12.02 -11.95 -16.07
CA LEU A 284 -13.10 -12.91 -15.84
C LEU A 284 -14.05 -12.96 -17.05
N GLY A 285 -14.27 -14.16 -17.58
CA GLY A 285 -15.11 -14.41 -18.75
C GLY A 285 -14.50 -13.98 -20.09
N LYS A 286 -13.26 -13.48 -20.13
CA LYS A 286 -12.59 -13.05 -21.37
C LYS A 286 -11.63 -14.12 -21.89
N LYS A 287 -11.42 -14.11 -23.21
CA LYS A 287 -10.33 -14.86 -23.84
C LYS A 287 -8.99 -14.22 -23.51
N ILE A 288 -8.09 -15.03 -22.98
CA ILE A 288 -6.77 -14.60 -22.56
C ILE A 288 -5.71 -15.60 -23.01
N LYS A 289 -4.51 -15.08 -23.18
CA LYS A 289 -3.27 -15.84 -23.31
C LYS A 289 -2.44 -15.60 -22.05
N VAL A 290 -2.03 -16.67 -21.39
CA VAL A 290 -1.14 -16.59 -20.23
C VAL A 290 0.23 -17.12 -20.59
N GLN A 291 1.21 -16.24 -20.53
CA GLN A 291 2.61 -16.58 -20.75
C GLN A 291 3.24 -16.89 -19.39
N SER A 292 3.62 -18.14 -19.18
CA SER A 292 4.50 -18.56 -18.07
C SER A 292 5.91 -18.83 -18.59
N LEU A 293 6.86 -19.09 -17.69
CA LEU A 293 8.24 -19.45 -18.08
C LEU A 293 8.30 -20.77 -18.87
N ALA A 294 7.42 -21.72 -18.55
CA ALA A 294 7.47 -23.08 -19.11
C ALA A 294 6.48 -23.30 -20.27
N GLN A 295 5.37 -22.57 -20.28
CA GLN A 295 4.27 -22.84 -21.22
C GLN A 295 3.41 -21.60 -21.50
N VAL A 296 2.70 -21.67 -22.62
CA VAL A 296 1.62 -20.76 -23.00
C VAL A 296 0.30 -21.49 -22.85
N THR A 297 -0.66 -20.86 -22.19
CA THR A 297 -2.02 -21.39 -22.07
C THR A 297 -3.00 -20.34 -22.60
N GLU A 298 -3.87 -20.74 -23.53
CA GLU A 298 -4.85 -19.85 -24.19
C GLU A 298 -6.26 -20.39 -23.97
N GLY A 299 -7.19 -19.51 -23.62
CA GLY A 299 -8.58 -19.90 -23.35
C GLY A 299 -9.37 -18.82 -22.63
N THR A 300 -10.54 -19.18 -22.13
CA THR A 300 -11.42 -18.29 -21.37
C THR A 300 -11.06 -18.32 -19.88
N ALA A 301 -10.86 -17.15 -19.25
CA ALA A 301 -10.59 -17.11 -17.82
C ALA A 301 -11.87 -17.36 -17.01
N LEU A 302 -11.87 -18.40 -16.17
CA LEU A 302 -13.03 -18.80 -15.35
C LEU A 302 -13.02 -18.21 -13.93
N GLY A 303 -11.93 -17.56 -13.52
CA GLY A 303 -11.74 -17.06 -12.16
C GLY A 303 -10.53 -17.69 -11.49
N ILE A 304 -10.56 -17.79 -10.16
CA ILE A 304 -9.46 -18.36 -9.37
C ILE A 304 -9.92 -19.49 -8.45
N THR A 305 -9.02 -20.42 -8.13
CA THR A 305 -9.27 -21.44 -7.10
C THR A 305 -9.28 -20.80 -5.70
N ASP A 306 -9.64 -21.60 -4.70
CA ASP A 306 -9.56 -21.18 -3.28
C ASP A 306 -8.11 -21.01 -2.80
N ASP A 307 -7.13 -21.41 -3.61
CA ASP A 307 -5.70 -21.16 -3.41
C ASP A 307 -5.19 -19.92 -4.19
N GLY A 308 -6.07 -19.24 -4.95
CA GLY A 308 -5.71 -18.08 -5.77
C GLY A 308 -5.11 -18.41 -7.14
N VAL A 309 -5.24 -19.66 -7.60
CA VAL A 309 -4.68 -20.15 -8.87
C VAL A 309 -5.65 -19.84 -10.00
N LEU A 310 -5.17 -19.25 -11.10
CA LEU A 310 -5.99 -18.88 -12.24
C LEU A 310 -6.53 -20.12 -12.97
N LEU A 311 -7.81 -20.11 -13.30
CA LEU A 311 -8.49 -21.16 -14.06
C LEU A 311 -8.74 -20.69 -15.50
N ILE A 312 -8.31 -21.49 -16.47
CA ILE A 312 -8.50 -21.21 -17.91
C ILE A 312 -9.17 -22.42 -18.56
N GLU A 313 -10.28 -22.18 -19.25
CA GLU A 313 -10.91 -23.18 -20.12
C GLU A 313 -10.38 -23.06 -21.55
N THR A 314 -9.70 -24.11 -22.02
CA THR A 314 -9.15 -24.18 -23.38
C THR A 314 -10.23 -24.53 -24.41
N ALA A 315 -9.92 -24.39 -25.69
CA ALA A 315 -10.88 -24.60 -26.78
C ALA A 315 -11.44 -26.04 -26.87
N ASP A 316 -10.77 -27.01 -26.26
CA ASP A 316 -11.21 -28.40 -26.15
C ASP A 316 -12.06 -28.68 -24.89
N GLY A 317 -12.38 -27.64 -24.10
CA GLY A 317 -13.19 -27.72 -22.89
C GLY A 317 -12.43 -28.18 -21.63
N GLN A 318 -11.10 -28.32 -21.70
CA GLN A 318 -10.30 -28.66 -20.52
C GLN A 318 -10.04 -27.43 -19.63
N ILE A 319 -10.08 -27.63 -18.31
CA ILE A 319 -9.76 -26.58 -17.34
C ILE A 319 -8.31 -26.73 -16.88
N HIS A 320 -7.49 -25.73 -17.21
CA HIS A 320 -6.10 -25.63 -16.79
C HIS A 320 -5.93 -24.70 -15.59
N LYS A 321 -5.08 -25.12 -14.64
CA LYS A 321 -4.65 -24.33 -13.49
C LYS A 321 -3.31 -23.64 -13.80
N VAL A 322 -3.26 -22.31 -13.69
CA VAL A 322 -2.05 -21.51 -13.91
C VAL A 322 -1.62 -20.82 -12.63
N TYR A 323 -0.45 -21.23 -12.12
CA TYR A 323 0.09 -20.76 -10.83
C TYR A 323 0.89 -19.46 -10.94
N SER A 324 1.47 -19.20 -12.12
CA SER A 324 2.24 -17.99 -12.39
C SER A 324 2.26 -17.67 -13.88
N GLY A 325 2.17 -16.39 -14.24
CA GLY A 325 2.35 -15.94 -15.60
C GLY A 325 2.03 -14.46 -15.74
N ASP A 326 2.01 -14.00 -16.99
CA ASP A 326 1.52 -12.69 -17.40
C ASP A 326 0.32 -12.88 -18.35
N ILE A 327 -0.78 -12.17 -18.07
CA ILE A 327 -1.99 -12.18 -18.91
C ILE A 327 -1.81 -11.23 -20.11
N HIS A 328 -2.21 -11.70 -21.28
CA HIS A 328 -2.43 -10.91 -22.48
C HIS A 328 -3.88 -11.11 -22.93
N PHE A 329 -4.61 -10.01 -23.14
CA PHE A 329 -5.96 -10.07 -23.68
C PHE A 329 -5.91 -10.38 -25.17
N GLN A 330 -6.86 -11.18 -25.64
CA GLN A 330 -7.06 -11.45 -27.05
C GLN A 330 -8.29 -10.69 -27.53
N ASP A 331 -8.22 -10.18 -28.76
CA ASP A 331 -9.36 -9.57 -29.47
C ASP A 331 -10.41 -10.63 -29.85
#